data_AF-A0A7Y2J0U5-F1
#
_entry.id   AF-A0A7Y2J0U5-F1
#
_cell.length_a   1.000
_cell.length_b   1.000
_cell.length_c   1.000
_cell.angle_alpha   90.00
_cell.angle_beta   90.00
_cell.angle_gamma   90.00
#
_symmetry.space_group_name_H-M   'P 1'
#
loop_
_entity.id
_entity.type
_entity.pdbx_description
1 polymer ?
#
loop_
_entity_poly.entity_id
_entity_poly.type
_entity_poly.pdbx_seq_one_letter_code
_entity_poly.pdbx_strand_id
1 'polypeptide(L)'
;MKGPDFILIGAMKCGTSTLASQLGAQPGLFMTTPKEPNYFSDDAIFARGPDWYGGLFDGAGPGDLRGEASTHYTKRPDYPDTIARMKAAVPAPRLVYM
;
A
#
# COMPACT_ATOMS: atom_id res chain seq x y z
N MET A 1 5.22 -7.49 12.01
CA MET A 1 4.41 -6.38 11.45
C MET A 1 3.21 -6.95 10.72
N LYS A 2 1.99 -6.47 11.00
CA LYS A 2 0.86 -6.66 10.08
C LYS A 2 1.17 -5.87 8.82
N GLY A 3 1.06 -6.48 7.64
CA GLY A 3 1.41 -5.85 6.37
C GLY A 3 0.36 -6.16 5.31
N PRO A 4 0.49 -5.57 4.12
CA PRO A 4 -0.45 -5.79 3.03
C PRO A 4 -0.31 -7.19 2.45
N ASP A 5 -1.44 -7.79 2.08
CA ASP A 5 -1.52 -8.99 1.26
C ASP A 5 -1.48 -8.61 -0.24
N PHE A 6 -1.92 -7.40 -0.59
CA PHE A 6 -1.80 -6.82 -1.93
C PHE A 6 -1.55 -5.31 -1.89
N ILE A 7 -0.93 -4.77 -2.95
CA ILE A 7 -0.60 -3.33 -3.06
C ILE A 7 -0.98 -2.82 -4.45
N LEU A 8 -1.76 -1.74 -4.50
CA LEU A 8 -2.01 -0.97 -5.72
C LEU A 8 -0.87 0.04 -5.88
N ILE A 9 0.08 -0.26 -6.77
CA ILE A 9 1.35 0.49 -6.85
C ILE A 9 1.32 1.67 -7.82
N GLY A 10 0.25 1.81 -8.62
CA GLY A 10 0.18 2.82 -9.66
C GLY A 10 -0.63 2.40 -10.89
N ALA A 11 -0.62 3.20 -11.95
CA ALA A 11 0.04 4.51 -12.02
C ALA A 11 -0.89 5.69 -11.67
N MET A 12 -0.26 6.85 -11.40
CA MET A 12 -0.97 8.09 -11.11
C MET A 12 -1.85 8.47 -12.31
N LYS A 13 -3.11 8.85 -12.03
CA LYS A 13 -4.14 9.19 -13.04
C LYS A 13 -4.67 8.01 -13.87
N CYS A 14 -4.43 6.75 -13.46
CA CYS A 14 -5.00 5.55 -14.09
C CYS A 14 -6.28 5.01 -13.43
N GLY A 15 -6.95 5.80 -12.57
CA GLY A 15 -8.18 5.35 -11.88
C GLY A 15 -7.95 4.51 -10.62
N THR A 16 -6.74 4.51 -10.05
CA THR A 16 -6.42 3.77 -8.81
C THR A 16 -7.30 4.16 -7.61
N SER A 17 -7.79 5.41 -7.54
CA SER A 17 -8.74 5.82 -6.50
C SER A 17 -10.09 5.12 -6.64
N THR A 18 -10.60 4.98 -7.88
CA THR A 18 -11.84 4.26 -8.14
C THR A 18 -11.67 2.77 -7.80
N LEU A 19 -10.58 2.16 -8.25
CA LEU A 19 -10.31 0.75 -7.94
C LEU A 19 -10.17 0.51 -6.43
N ALA A 20 -9.41 1.35 -5.71
CA ALA A 20 -9.26 1.23 -4.26
C ALA A 20 -10.60 1.34 -3.52
N SER A 21 -11.46 2.28 -3.93
CA SER A 21 -12.81 2.43 -3.38
C SER A 21 -13.68 1.19 -3.63
N GLN A 22 -13.65 0.67 -4.86
CA GLN A 22 -14.44 -0.51 -5.23
C GLN A 22 -13.97 -1.78 -4.50
N LEU A 23 -12.66 -1.96 -4.33
CA LEU A 23 -12.07 -3.06 -3.56
C LEU A 23 -12.45 -2.95 -2.07
N GLY A 24 -12.32 -1.76 -1.47
CA GLY A 24 -12.68 -1.54 -0.07
C GLY A 24 -14.19 -1.69 0.22
N ALA A 25 -15.03 -1.68 -0.81
CA ALA A 25 -16.47 -1.95 -0.68
C ALA A 25 -16.82 -3.45 -0.76
N GLN A 26 -15.88 -4.33 -1.10
CA GLN A 26 -16.15 -5.77 -1.19
C GLN A 26 -16.04 -6.44 0.19
N PRO A 27 -16.91 -7.41 0.51
CA PRO A 27 -16.73 -8.28 1.67
C PRO A 27 -15.38 -9.02 1.60
N GLY A 28 -14.68 -9.12 2.74
CA GLY A 28 -13.41 -9.84 2.83
C GLY A 28 -12.19 -9.04 2.36
N LEU A 29 -12.36 -7.78 1.95
CA LEU A 29 -11.26 -6.88 1.59
C LEU A 29 -11.21 -5.68 2.53
N PHE A 30 -10.01 -5.38 3.03
CA PHE A 30 -9.73 -4.18 3.79
C PHE A 30 -8.79 -3.28 2.99
N MET A 31 -9.09 -1.98 2.91
CA MET A 31 -8.20 -0.97 2.36
C MET A 31 -7.79 0.02 3.44
N THR A 32 -6.50 0.31 3.54
CA THR A 32 -5.98 1.28 4.53
C THR A 32 -6.62 2.66 4.38
N THR A 33 -6.88 3.32 5.51
CA THR A 33 -7.18 4.76 5.56
C THR A 33 -6.06 5.46 6.33
N PRO A 34 -5.40 6.48 5.75
CA PRO A 34 -5.69 7.08 4.45
C PRO A 34 -5.26 6.19 3.27
N LYS A 35 -5.86 6.44 2.08
CA LYS A 35 -5.24 6.07 0.81
C LYS A 35 -3.94 6.86 0.64
N GLU A 36 -3.03 6.37 -0.19
CA GLU A 36 -1.71 6.96 -0.46
C GLU A 36 -0.86 7.08 0.81
N PRO A 37 -0.66 5.99 1.59
CA PRO A 37 0.22 6.07 2.75
C PRO A 37 1.66 6.41 2.35
N ASN A 38 2.06 6.07 1.12
CA ASN A 38 3.36 6.40 0.53
C ASN A 38 4.56 5.94 1.39
N TYR A 39 4.36 4.89 2.17
CA TYR A 39 5.33 4.44 3.17
C TYR A 39 6.65 3.99 2.53
N PHE A 40 6.60 3.29 1.40
CA PHE A 40 7.82 2.84 0.73
C PHE A 40 8.48 3.93 -0.12
N SER A 41 7.77 4.98 -0.53
CA SER A 41 8.29 6.00 -1.46
C SER A 41 8.78 7.27 -0.78
N ASP A 42 8.07 7.76 0.25
CA ASP A 42 8.37 9.03 0.93
C ASP A 42 9.28 8.79 2.15
N ASP A 43 10.41 9.50 2.21
CA ASP A 43 11.40 9.35 3.28
C ASP A 43 10.86 9.74 4.66
N ALA A 44 10.08 10.82 4.74
CA ALA A 44 9.53 11.30 6.00
C ALA A 44 8.46 10.33 6.53
N ILE A 45 7.74 9.65 5.63
CA ILE A 45 6.78 8.63 6.02
C ILE A 45 7.48 7.32 6.39
N PHE A 46 8.48 6.90 5.62
CA PHE A 46 9.27 5.70 5.92
C PHE A 46 9.93 5.79 7.30
N ALA A 47 10.45 6.98 7.67
CA ALA A 47 11.06 7.25 8.97
C ALA A 47 10.12 7.06 10.17
N ARG A 48 8.79 7.00 9.97
CA ARG A 48 7.83 6.66 11.03
C ARG A 48 7.91 5.20 11.49
N GLY A 49 8.56 4.35 10.70
CA GLY A 49 8.87 2.98 11.06
C GLY A 49 7.75 1.97 10.79
N PRO A 50 8.08 0.67 10.95
CA PRO A 50 7.20 -0.44 10.57
C PRO A 50 5.95 -0.54 11.45
N ASP A 51 6.02 -0.10 12.71
CA ASP A 51 4.86 -0.14 13.61
C ASP A 51 3.78 0.87 13.20
N TRP A 52 4.20 2.07 12.78
CA TRP A 52 3.28 3.07 12.21
C TRP A 52 2.59 2.54 10.96
N TYR A 53 3.35 1.94 10.04
CA TYR A 53 2.79 1.36 8.82
C TYR A 53 1.87 0.17 9.12
N GLY A 54 2.26 -0.70 10.05
CA GLY A 54 1.46 -1.84 10.48
C GLY A 54 0.13 -1.45 11.12
N GLY A 55 0.10 -0.34 11.85
CA GLY A 55 -1.12 0.21 12.46
C GLY A 55 -2.19 0.63 11.44
N LEU A 56 -1.81 0.92 10.18
CA LEU A 56 -2.77 1.22 9.11
C LEU A 56 -3.71 0.04 8.81
N PHE A 57 -3.34 -1.16 9.22
CA PHE A 57 -4.07 -2.41 8.99
C PHE A 57 -4.88 -2.88 10.20
N ASP A 58 -4.92 -2.11 11.30
CA ASP A 58 -5.59 -2.55 12.53
C ASP A 58 -7.12 -2.60 12.42
N GLY A 59 -7.70 -1.91 11.45
CA GLY A 59 -9.13 -1.96 11.15
C GLY A 59 -9.59 -3.19 10.35
N ALA A 60 -8.67 -4.05 9.89
CA ALA A 60 -9.00 -5.24 9.13
C ALA A 60 -9.71 -6.29 10.01
N GLY A 61 -10.83 -6.81 9.52
CA GLY A 61 -11.56 -7.89 10.18
C GLY A 61 -10.81 -9.23 10.12
N PRO A 62 -11.20 -10.21 10.95
CA PRO A 62 -10.64 -11.55 10.87
C PRO A 62 -10.85 -12.17 9.48
N GLY A 63 -9.74 -12.49 8.80
CA GLY A 63 -9.75 -13.13 7.48
C GLY A 63 -9.80 -12.18 6.29
N ASP A 64 -9.90 -10.86 6.50
CA ASP A 64 -9.85 -9.88 5.42
C ASP A 64 -8.46 -9.88 4.75
N LEU A 65 -8.43 -9.77 3.42
CA LEU A 65 -7.22 -9.46 2.68
C LEU A 65 -6.94 -7.96 2.81
N ARG A 66 -5.73 -7.63 3.26
CA ARG A 66 -5.29 -6.27 3.52
C ARG A 66 -4.65 -5.65 2.29
N GLY A 67 -5.20 -4.52 1.86
CA GLY A 67 -4.71 -3.74 0.74
C GLY A 67 -4.26 -2.36 1.16
N GLU A 68 -3.22 -1.86 0.50
CA GLU A 68 -2.88 -0.44 0.48
C GLU A 68 -2.74 0.05 -0.97
N ALA A 69 -2.80 1.36 -1.17
CA ALA A 69 -2.77 1.95 -2.51
C ALA A 69 -1.96 3.24 -2.53
N SER A 70 -0.84 3.22 -3.23
CA SER A 70 0.10 4.34 -3.35
C SER A 70 0.67 4.43 -4.76
N THR A 71 0.30 5.47 -5.48
CA THR A 71 0.69 5.66 -6.89
C THR A 71 2.14 6.10 -7.08
N HIS A 72 2.78 6.55 -6.00
CA HIS A 72 4.20 6.91 -6.01
C HIS A 72 5.12 5.70 -6.21
N TYR A 73 4.64 4.48 -5.98
CA TYR A 73 5.51 3.30 -5.99
C TYR A 73 6.08 2.93 -7.37
N THR A 74 5.45 3.39 -8.45
CA THR A 74 5.98 3.24 -9.82
C THR A 74 6.58 4.53 -10.40
N LYS A 75 6.76 5.59 -9.61
CA LYS A 75 7.21 6.91 -10.08
C LYS A 75 8.75 7.04 -10.07
N ARG A 76 9.44 6.18 -10.81
CA ARG A 76 10.88 6.37 -11.08
C ARG A 76 11.07 7.51 -12.09
N PRO A 77 12.13 8.33 -11.97
CA PRO A 77 13.24 8.22 -11.02
C PRO A 77 13.00 8.89 -9.65
N ASP A 78 11.87 9.56 -9.44
CA ASP A 78 11.63 10.44 -8.28
C ASP A 78 11.74 9.73 -6.91
N TYR A 79 11.33 8.46 -6.79
CA TYR A 79 11.40 7.68 -5.55
C TYR A 79 12.22 6.38 -5.72
N PRO A 80 13.57 6.48 -5.78
CA PRO A 80 14.44 5.37 -6.17
C PRO A 80 14.46 4.22 -5.16
N ASP A 81 14.24 4.51 -3.87
CA ASP A 81 14.35 3.55 -2.77
C ASP A 81 13.12 2.65 -2.60
N THR A 82 12.00 2.99 -3.26
CA THR A 82 10.71 2.29 -3.10
C THR A 82 10.85 0.78 -3.19
N ILE A 83 11.51 0.30 -4.24
CA ILE A 83 11.61 -1.14 -4.51
C ILE A 83 12.43 -1.83 -3.42
N ALA A 84 13.52 -1.22 -2.95
CA ALA A 84 14.36 -1.80 -1.92
C ALA A 84 13.61 -1.89 -0.58
N ARG A 85 12.92 -0.81 -0.19
CA ARG A 85 12.12 -0.76 1.04
C ARG A 85 10.96 -1.76 1.01
N MET A 86 10.22 -1.83 -0.09
CA MET A 86 9.10 -2.77 -0.24
C MET A 86 9.56 -4.23 -0.19
N LYS A 87 10.65 -4.59 -0.89
CA LYS A 87 11.20 -5.96 -0.87
C LYS A 87 11.65 -6.41 0.52
N ALA A 88 12.22 -5.49 1.30
CA ALA A 88 12.66 -5.79 2.66
C ALA A 88 11.48 -6.00 3.63
N ALA A 89 10.37 -5.28 3.43
CA ALA A 89 9.22 -5.31 4.33
C ALA A 89 8.16 -6.35 3.94
N VAL A 90 7.99 -6.63 2.63
CA VAL A 90 6.94 -7.49 2.08
C VAL A 90 7.60 -8.50 1.14
N PRO A 91 7.88 -9.74 1.59
CA PRO A 91 8.66 -10.70 0.82
C PRO A 91 7.97 -11.21 -0.46
N ALA A 92 6.63 -11.24 -0.49
CA ALA A 92 5.85 -11.78 -1.60
C ALA A 92 4.53 -11.01 -1.83
N PRO A 93 4.59 -9.71 -2.18
CA PRO A 93 3.39 -8.91 -2.37
C PRO A 93 2.67 -9.31 -3.67
N ARG A 94 1.34 -9.32 -3.63
CA ARG A 94 0.53 -9.31 -4.86
C ARG A 94 0.42 -7.87 -5.33
N LEU A 95 0.98 -7.56 -6.49
CA LEU A 95 1.01 -6.20 -7.02
C LEU A 95 -0.12 -6.02 -8.04
N VAL A 96 -0.87 -4.92 -7.91
CA VAL A 96 -1.86 -4.48 -8.89
C VAL A 96 -1.35 -3.20 -9.54
N TYR A 97 -1.24 -3.23 -10.87
CA TYR A 97 -0.76 -2.11 -11.67
C TYR A 97 -1.78 -1.78 -12.77
N MET A 98 -2.04 -0.49 -12.95
CA MET A 98 -2.98 0.08 -13.92
C MET A 98 -2.28 1.09 -14.82
#